data_AF-A0A971BXB5-F1
#
_entry.id   AF-A0A971BXB5-F1
#
_cell.length_a   1.000
_cell.length_b   1.000
_cell.length_c   1.000
_cell.angle_alpha   90.00
_cell.angle_beta   90.00
_cell.angle_gamma   90.00
#
_symmetry.space_group_name_H-M   'P 1'
#
loop_
_entity.id
_entity.type
_entity.pdbx_description
1 polymer ?
#
loop_
_entity_poly.entity_id
_entity_poly.type
_entity_poly.pdbx_seq_one_letter_code
_entity_poly.pdbx_strand_id
1 'polypeptide(L)'
;MAAKQSRFMGLDLDAEAHLVHLVVTCGSTEAMMSALLTACAPGDRVIVFSPFYENHGADSILSGAVPLSVELRPPDFRFDPDELRRAFQQRPKALALCNPSNPSGHVFSPEELQQIADLAQDAHMSPGRPRRSFRHSSLSVWISSKVSAQSSSAM
;
A
#
# COMPACT_ATOMS: atom_id res chain seq x y z
N MET A 1 15.87 12.93 -8.40
CA MET A 1 14.81 12.22 -7.63
C MET A 1 15.15 10.75 -7.43
N ALA A 2 15.47 10.01 -8.51
CA ALA A 2 15.87 8.60 -8.46
C ALA A 2 17.01 8.31 -7.47
N ALA A 3 18.17 8.97 -7.61
CA ALA A 3 19.31 8.78 -6.71
C ALA A 3 18.99 8.99 -5.21
N LYS A 4 18.06 9.90 -4.88
CA LYS A 4 17.58 10.11 -3.51
C LYS A 4 16.78 8.91 -3.03
N GLN A 5 15.84 8.42 -3.84
CA GLN A 5 15.03 7.26 -3.50
C GLN A 5 15.88 6.00 -3.42
N SER A 6 16.81 5.77 -4.35
CA SER A 6 17.73 4.63 -4.30
C SER A 6 18.55 4.61 -3.01
N ARG A 7 19.05 5.77 -2.57
CA ARG A 7 19.81 5.90 -1.32
C ARG A 7 18.98 5.58 -0.07
N PHE A 8 17.73 6.02 0.00
CA PHE A 8 16.91 5.85 1.22
C PHE A 8 16.09 4.56 1.25
N MET A 9 15.71 4.02 0.08
CA MET A 9 14.89 2.81 -0.03
C MET A 9 15.74 1.55 -0.32
N GLY A 10 17.02 1.72 -0.68
CA GLY A 10 17.89 0.59 -1.05
C GLY A 10 17.49 -0.10 -2.35
N LEU A 11 16.71 0.57 -3.20
CA LEU A 11 16.25 0.07 -4.50
C LEU A 11 17.11 0.65 -5.63
N ASP A 12 17.49 -0.18 -6.60
CA ASP A 12 18.17 0.32 -7.80
C ASP A 12 17.14 0.91 -8.77
N LEU A 13 16.99 2.23 -8.72
CA LEU A 13 16.11 2.99 -9.61
C LEU A 13 16.97 3.67 -10.68
N ASP A 14 17.24 2.96 -11.77
CA ASP A 14 17.94 3.53 -12.93
C ASP A 14 17.00 4.44 -13.72
N ALA A 15 17.30 5.73 -13.74
CA ALA A 15 16.52 6.74 -14.46
C ALA A 15 16.89 6.80 -15.96
N GLU A 16 18.05 6.28 -16.35
CA GLU A 16 18.64 6.40 -17.68
C GLU A 16 18.36 5.16 -18.55
N ALA A 17 18.04 4.00 -17.95
CA ALA A 17 17.83 2.72 -18.64
C ALA A 17 16.56 2.62 -19.52
N HIS A 18 15.87 3.71 -19.85
CA HIS A 18 14.58 3.73 -20.59
C HIS A 18 13.43 2.90 -19.95
N LEU A 19 13.63 2.31 -18.77
CA LEU A 19 12.61 1.69 -17.94
C LEU A 19 12.20 2.66 -16.83
N VAL A 20 11.31 3.59 -17.17
CA VAL A 20 10.84 4.62 -16.23
C VAL A 20 9.95 3.96 -15.16
N HIS A 21 10.51 3.73 -13.97
CA HIS A 21 9.81 3.22 -12.78
C HIS A 21 9.36 4.32 -11.80
N LEU A 22 9.44 5.59 -12.21
CA LEU A 22 9.09 6.75 -11.38
C LEU A 22 8.06 7.63 -12.07
N VAL A 23 7.00 7.96 -11.34
CA VAL A 23 5.95 8.90 -11.76
C VAL A 23 5.90 10.05 -10.76
N VAL A 24 5.87 11.29 -11.27
CA VAL A 24 5.67 12.49 -10.45
C VAL A 24 4.18 12.81 -10.45
N THR A 25 3.61 12.99 -9.25
CA THR A 25 2.19 13.33 -9.04
C THR A 25 2.09 14.60 -8.19
N CYS A 26 0.92 15.25 -8.19
CA CYS A 26 0.56 16.34 -7.30
C CYS A 26 0.27 15.80 -5.88
N GLY A 27 1.33 15.33 -5.21
CA GLY A 27 1.26 14.79 -3.86
C GLY A 27 0.87 13.31 -3.80
N SER A 28 0.85 12.78 -2.58
CA SER A 28 0.63 11.35 -2.30
C SER A 28 -0.81 10.90 -2.52
N THR A 29 -1.78 11.81 -2.41
CA THR A 29 -3.20 11.51 -2.66
C THR A 29 -3.44 11.17 -4.12
N GLU A 30 -2.93 11.98 -5.06
CA GLU A 30 -3.01 11.65 -6.48
C GLU A 30 -2.25 10.36 -6.80
N ALA A 31 -1.10 10.12 -6.14
CA ALA A 31 -0.36 8.87 -6.31
C ALA A 31 -1.19 7.63 -5.89
N MET A 32 -1.88 7.69 -4.75
CA MET A 32 -2.76 6.60 -4.29
C MET A 32 -3.88 6.33 -5.27
N MET A 33 -4.59 7.39 -5.66
CA MET A 33 -5.72 7.28 -6.56
C MET A 33 -5.29 6.75 -7.93
N SER A 34 -4.20 7.28 -8.50
CA SER A 34 -3.64 6.81 -9.77
C SER A 34 -3.24 5.33 -9.70
N ALA A 35 -2.61 4.90 -8.60
CA ALA A 35 -2.21 3.52 -8.41
C ALA A 35 -3.41 2.57 -8.28
N LEU A 36 -4.44 2.95 -7.51
CA LEU A 36 -5.66 2.13 -7.36
C LEU A 36 -6.48 2.07 -8.64
N LEU A 37 -6.68 3.18 -9.35
CA LEU A 37 -7.35 3.21 -10.67
C LEU A 37 -6.61 2.36 -11.72
N THR A 38 -5.28 2.28 -11.62
CA THR A 38 -4.48 1.46 -12.53
C THR A 38 -4.55 -0.03 -12.16
N ALA A 39 -4.51 -0.34 -10.87
CA ALA A 39 -4.42 -1.70 -10.37
C ALA A 39 -5.77 -2.42 -10.23
N CYS A 40 -6.86 -1.70 -9.96
CA CYS A 40 -8.17 -2.26 -9.61
C CYS A 40 -9.20 -2.02 -10.72
N ALA A 41 -10.17 -2.93 -10.80
CA ALA A 41 -11.40 -2.78 -11.56
C ALA A 41 -12.61 -2.73 -10.60
N PRO A 42 -13.79 -2.24 -11.06
CA PRO A 42 -14.99 -2.27 -10.24
C PRO A 42 -15.29 -3.68 -9.70
N GLY A 43 -15.50 -3.77 -8.38
CA GLY A 43 -15.73 -5.03 -7.67
C GLY A 43 -14.47 -5.75 -7.17
N ASP A 44 -13.27 -5.30 -7.56
CA ASP A 44 -12.03 -5.78 -6.96
C ASP A 44 -11.97 -5.41 -5.47
N ARG A 45 -11.27 -6.20 -4.67
CA ARG A 45 -11.16 -5.97 -3.22
C ARG A 45 -9.81 -5.36 -2.87
N VAL A 46 -9.74 -4.44 -1.92
CA VAL A 46 -8.48 -3.81 -1.49
C VAL A 46 -8.35 -3.90 0.02
N ILE A 47 -7.26 -4.49 0.52
CA ILE A 47 -7.00 -4.52 1.97
C ILE A 47 -6.54 -3.13 2.43
N VAL A 48 -7.12 -2.64 3.52
CA VAL A 48 -6.73 -1.41 4.22
C VAL A 48 -6.62 -1.69 5.73
N PHE A 49 -5.62 -1.13 6.41
CA PHE A 49 -5.48 -1.27 7.86
C PHE A 49 -6.22 -0.14 8.60
N SER A 50 -7.08 -0.45 9.58
CA SER A 50 -7.86 0.52 10.35
C SER A 50 -7.33 0.66 11.79
N PRO A 51 -7.23 1.86 12.39
CA PRO A 51 -7.67 3.14 11.86
C PRO A 51 -6.76 3.60 10.71
N PHE A 52 -7.37 4.00 9.59
CA PHE A 52 -6.66 4.47 8.40
C PHE A 52 -6.77 5.98 8.26
N TYR A 53 -5.80 6.55 7.55
CA TYR A 53 -5.92 7.87 6.95
C TYR A 53 -7.13 7.92 6.02
N GLU A 54 -7.94 8.98 6.15
CA GLU A 54 -9.27 9.16 5.53
C GLU A 54 -9.36 8.74 4.04
N ASN A 55 -8.27 8.92 3.30
CA ASN A 55 -8.24 8.67 1.86
C ASN A 55 -8.19 7.19 1.47
N HIS A 56 -7.68 6.26 2.29
CA HIS A 56 -7.52 4.86 1.85
C HIS A 56 -8.85 4.15 1.59
N GLY A 57 -9.86 4.39 2.44
CA GLY A 57 -11.21 3.89 2.22
C GLY A 57 -11.90 4.60 1.05
N ALA A 58 -11.78 5.93 0.99
CA ALA A 58 -12.41 6.74 -0.05
C ALA A 58 -11.85 6.43 -1.44
N ASP A 59 -10.53 6.37 -1.62
CA ASP A 59 -9.89 6.08 -2.91
C ASP A 59 -10.20 4.67 -3.40
N SER A 60 -10.35 3.71 -2.48
CA SER A 60 -10.81 2.35 -2.82
C SER A 60 -12.22 2.39 -3.39
N ILE A 61 -13.14 3.10 -2.75
CA ILE A 61 -14.52 3.25 -3.23
C ILE A 61 -14.57 4.01 -4.56
N LEU A 62 -13.80 5.10 -4.69
CA LEU A 62 -13.75 5.93 -5.90
C LEU A 62 -13.15 5.19 -7.10
N SER A 63 -12.25 4.23 -6.87
CA SER A 63 -11.74 3.33 -7.92
C SER A 63 -12.70 2.16 -8.24
N GLY A 64 -13.86 2.11 -7.59
CA GLY A 64 -14.86 1.05 -7.75
C GLY A 64 -14.52 -0.24 -6.97
N ALA A 65 -13.45 -0.22 -6.17
CA ALA A 65 -13.04 -1.35 -5.36
C ALA A 65 -13.80 -1.41 -4.02
N VAL A 66 -13.87 -2.60 -3.45
CA VAL A 66 -14.47 -2.88 -2.15
C VAL A 66 -13.37 -2.95 -1.10
N PRO A 67 -13.31 -2.00 -0.14
CA PRO A 67 -12.30 -2.03 0.91
C PRO A 67 -12.55 -3.20 1.88
N LEU A 68 -11.50 -3.93 2.22
CA LEU A 68 -11.44 -4.95 3.27
C LEU A 68 -10.61 -4.40 4.42
N SER A 69 -11.28 -4.03 5.50
CA SER A 69 -10.62 -3.48 6.68
C SER A 69 -9.98 -4.58 7.51
N VAL A 70 -8.72 -4.39 7.91
CA VAL A 70 -8.02 -5.18 8.93
C VAL A 70 -7.70 -4.28 10.11
N GLU A 71 -8.17 -4.61 11.30
CA GLU A 71 -8.04 -3.74 12.47
C GLU A 71 -6.64 -3.80 13.12
N LEU A 72 -6.09 -2.63 13.41
CA LEU A 72 -4.93 -2.36 14.26
C LEU A 72 -5.46 -2.04 15.67
N ARG A 73 -5.32 -2.99 16.59
CA ARG A 73 -5.96 -2.90 17.91
C ARG A 73 -5.08 -2.22 18.95
N PRO A 74 -5.60 -1.24 19.72
CA PRO A 74 -4.89 -0.68 20.87
C PRO A 74 -4.53 -1.76 21.91
N PRO A 75 -3.50 -1.54 22.76
CA PRO A 75 -2.69 -0.33 22.90
C PRO A 75 -1.54 -0.22 21.89
N ASP A 76 -1.07 -1.34 21.36
CA ASP A 76 0.13 -1.39 20.52
C ASP A 76 -0.20 -1.24 19.02
N PHE A 77 -1.48 -1.13 18.66
CA PHE A 77 -1.96 -0.96 17.27
C PHE A 77 -1.43 -2.03 16.31
N ARG A 78 -1.39 -3.28 16.78
CA ARG A 78 -1.00 -4.45 15.98
C ARG A 78 -2.23 -5.06 15.32
N PHE A 79 -2.03 -5.67 14.15
CA PHE A 79 -3.08 -6.45 13.50
C PHE A 79 -3.11 -7.89 14.00
N ASP A 80 -4.27 -8.53 13.88
CA ASP A 80 -4.44 -9.97 14.09
C ASP A 80 -4.04 -10.73 12.80
N PRO A 81 -3.04 -11.63 12.85
CA PRO A 81 -2.63 -12.41 11.69
C PRO A 81 -3.75 -13.26 11.07
N ASP A 82 -4.69 -13.74 11.88
CA ASP A 82 -5.83 -14.53 11.37
C ASP A 82 -6.85 -13.66 10.64
N GLU A 83 -7.05 -12.41 11.10
CA GLU A 83 -7.87 -11.43 10.40
C GLU A 83 -7.26 -11.07 9.04
N LEU A 84 -5.94 -10.85 9.00
CA LEU A 84 -5.21 -10.61 7.76
C LEU A 84 -5.33 -11.79 6.79
N ARG A 85 -5.16 -13.04 7.28
CA ARG A 85 -5.35 -14.25 6.46
C ARG A 85 -6.76 -14.35 5.89
N ARG A 86 -7.80 -14.07 6.69
CA ARG A 86 -9.19 -14.05 6.22
C ARG A 86 -9.43 -12.97 5.17
N ALA A 87 -8.77 -11.82 5.28
CA ALA A 87 -8.82 -10.79 4.25
C ALA A 87 -8.18 -11.26 2.94
N PHE A 88 -7.02 -11.93 3.00
CA PHE A 88 -6.37 -12.53 1.82
C PHE A 88 -7.18 -13.68 1.19
N GLN A 89 -7.92 -14.46 1.98
CA GLN A 89 -8.83 -15.51 1.47
C GLN A 89 -9.94 -14.95 0.58
N GLN A 90 -10.31 -13.68 0.76
CA GLN A 90 -11.26 -12.99 -0.10
C GLN A 90 -10.64 -12.53 -1.44
N ARG A 91 -9.40 -12.93 -1.74
CA ARG A 91 -8.66 -12.68 -2.98
C ARG A 91 -8.57 -11.19 -3.33
N PRO A 92 -7.99 -10.35 -2.43
CA PRO A 92 -7.82 -8.93 -2.69
C PRO A 92 -6.95 -8.70 -3.93
N LYS A 93 -7.26 -7.62 -4.66
CA LYS A 93 -6.48 -7.13 -5.78
C LYS A 93 -5.20 -6.45 -5.33
N ALA A 94 -5.31 -5.62 -4.30
CA ALA A 94 -4.24 -4.81 -3.75
C ALA A 94 -4.34 -4.72 -2.21
N LEU A 95 -3.26 -4.26 -1.59
CA LEU A 95 -3.19 -3.92 -0.18
C LEU A 95 -2.52 -2.55 -0.06
N ALA A 96 -3.14 -1.65 0.70
CA ALA A 96 -2.59 -0.34 1.02
C ALA A 96 -1.95 -0.38 2.40
N LEU A 97 -0.65 -0.09 2.46
CA LEU A 97 0.14 -0.06 3.69
C LEU A 97 0.75 1.33 3.86
N CYS A 98 0.50 1.94 5.02
CA CYS A 98 1.12 3.17 5.46
C CYS A 98 2.04 2.85 6.65
N ASN A 99 3.33 3.14 6.53
CA ASN A 99 4.33 2.88 7.56
C ASN A 99 5.30 4.08 7.67
N PRO A 100 5.29 4.85 8.79
CA PRO A 100 4.43 4.70 9.97
C PRO A 100 2.94 4.86 9.65
N SER A 101 2.09 4.10 10.35
CA SER A 101 0.64 4.16 10.18
C SER A 101 0.09 5.50 10.64
N ASN A 102 -0.86 6.05 9.88
CA ASN A 102 -1.60 7.27 10.22
C ASN A 102 -3.07 6.87 10.39
N PRO A 103 -3.74 7.17 11.52
CA PRO A 103 -3.34 8.06 12.62
C PRO A 103 -2.65 7.39 13.83
N SER A 104 -2.53 6.05 13.85
CA SER A 104 -2.07 5.34 15.05
C SER A 104 -0.60 5.53 15.40
N GLY A 105 0.24 5.95 14.44
CA GLY A 105 1.69 6.06 14.61
C GLY A 105 2.42 4.71 14.64
N HIS A 106 1.72 3.58 14.47
CA HIS A 106 2.33 2.25 14.51
C HIS A 106 3.40 2.08 13.44
N VAL A 107 4.55 1.56 13.83
CA VAL A 107 5.64 1.21 12.92
C VAL A 107 5.68 -0.31 12.82
N PHE A 108 5.41 -0.83 11.63
CA PHE A 108 5.37 -2.27 11.40
C PHE A 108 6.77 -2.87 11.56
N SER A 109 6.86 -3.95 12.36
CA SER A 109 8.12 -4.66 12.56
C SER A 109 8.54 -5.44 11.30
N PRO A 110 9.83 -5.80 11.14
CA PRO A 110 10.27 -6.64 10.03
C PRO A 110 9.49 -7.97 9.93
N GLU A 111 9.15 -8.58 11.06
CA GLU A 111 8.38 -9.82 11.12
C GLU A 111 6.92 -9.63 10.66
N GLU A 112 6.32 -8.49 10.97
CA GLU A 112 4.98 -8.13 10.49
C GLU A 112 4.98 -7.86 8.99
N LEU A 113 5.99 -7.14 8.49
CA LEU A 113 6.17 -6.87 7.07
C LEU A 113 6.42 -8.16 6.28
N GLN A 114 7.22 -9.08 6.83
CA GLN A 114 7.47 -10.38 6.23
C GLN A 114 6.18 -11.20 6.12
N GLN A 115 5.36 -11.25 7.17
CA GLN A 115 4.06 -11.93 7.14
C GLN A 115 3.13 -11.36 6.06
N ILE A 116 3.08 -10.03 5.93
CA ILE A 116 2.29 -9.38 4.87
C ILE A 116 2.83 -9.75 3.49
N ALA A 117 4.16 -9.76 3.32
CA ALA A 117 4.81 -10.11 2.06
C ALA A 117 4.56 -11.57 1.66
N ASP A 118 4.65 -12.51 2.60
CA ASP A 118 4.42 -13.94 2.36
C ASP A 118 2.97 -14.18 1.89
N LEU A 119 1.98 -13.59 2.58
CA LEU A 119 0.58 -13.68 2.19
C LEU A 119 0.30 -13.03 0.82
N ALA A 120 0.97 -11.92 0.52
CA ALA A 120 0.87 -11.25 -0.77
C ALA A 120 1.44 -12.10 -1.92
N GLN A 121 2.56 -12.79 -1.69
CA GLN A 121 3.17 -13.69 -2.67
C GLN A 121 2.29 -14.92 -2.92
N ASP A 122 1.80 -15.56 -1.86
CA ASP A 122 0.89 -16.71 -1.97
C ASP A 122 -0.39 -16.36 -2.73
N ALA A 123 -0.99 -15.20 -2.42
CA ALA A 123 -2.17 -14.70 -3.11
C ALA A 123 -1.88 -14.37 -4.59
N HIS A 124 -0.66 -13.92 -4.93
CA HIS A 124 -0.26 -13.67 -6.31
C HIS A 124 -0.09 -14.97 -7.12
N MET A 125 0.42 -16.03 -6.49
CA MET A 125 0.74 -17.31 -7.12
C MET A 125 -0.48 -18.24 -7.30
N SER A 126 -1.63 -17.89 -6.70
CA SER A 126 -2.84 -18.72 -6.75
C SER A 126 -3.41 -18.87 -8.20
N PRO A 127 -3.64 -20.10 -8.70
CA PRO A 127 -4.09 -20.34 -10.06
C PRO A 127 -5.49 -19.78 -10.34
N GLY A 128 -5.68 -19.19 -11.54
CA GLY A 128 -6.96 -18.65 -12.01
C GLY A 128 -7.13 -17.12 -11.93
N ARG A 129 -6.09 -16.37 -11.54
CA ARG A 129 -6.14 -14.91 -11.56
C ARG A 129 -5.85 -14.36 -12.97
N PRO A 130 -6.77 -13.62 -13.61
CA PRO A 130 -6.48 -12.96 -14.87
C PRO A 130 -5.36 -11.92 -14.67
N ARG A 131 -4.19 -12.19 -15.26
CA ARG A 131 -3.09 -11.23 -15.30
C ARG A 131 -3.44 -10.20 -16.38
N ARG A 132 -3.70 -8.94 -15.99
CA ARG A 132 -3.74 -7.85 -16.99
C ARG A 132 -2.35 -7.78 -17.65
N SER A 133 -2.31 -7.44 -18.93
CA SER A 133 -1.11 -7.45 -19.79
C SER A 133 0.00 -6.46 -19.40
N PHE A 134 -0.15 -5.73 -18.29
CA PHE A 134 0.94 -4.97 -17.70
C PHE A 134 1.99 -5.95 -17.16
N ARG A 135 3.10 -6.08 -17.89
CA ARG A 135 4.24 -6.97 -17.60
C ARG A 135 4.99 -6.67 -16.30
N HIS A 136 4.50 -5.77 -15.45
CA HIS A 136 5.10 -5.44 -14.17
C HIS A 136 4.18 -5.89 -13.03
N SER A 137 4.74 -6.78 -12.20
CA SER A 137 4.18 -7.48 -11.05
C SER A 137 3.15 -6.68 -10.23
N SER A 138 1.87 -6.98 -10.39
CA SER A 138 0.82 -6.47 -9.51
C SER A 138 0.83 -7.21 -8.16
N LEU A 139 1.54 -6.67 -7.17
CA LEU A 139 1.14 -6.67 -5.75
C LEU A 139 2.13 -5.82 -4.92
N SER A 140 1.98 -4.50 -4.96
CA SER A 140 2.31 -3.58 -3.85
C SER A 140 2.07 -2.14 -4.31
N VAL A 141 1.03 -1.48 -3.79
CA VAL A 141 0.97 -0.01 -3.82
C VAL A 141 1.49 0.43 -2.47
N TRP A 142 2.77 0.79 -2.42
CA TRP A 142 3.45 1.24 -1.22
C TRP A 142 3.41 2.76 -1.18
N ILE A 143 2.70 3.34 -0.21
CA ILE A 143 2.65 4.80 -0.03
C ILE A 143 3.33 5.14 1.28
N SER A 144 4.60 5.52 1.16
CA SER A 144 5.34 6.12 2.24
C SER A 144 4.94 7.60 2.36
N SER A 145 4.07 7.92 3.31
CA SER A 145 3.91 9.31 3.74
C SER A 145 5.10 9.68 4.61
N LYS A 146 5.98 10.55 4.10
CA LYS A 146 6.93 11.25 4.96
C LYS A 146 6.11 12.23 5.81
N VAL A 147 5.91 11.94 7.10
CA VAL A 147 5.43 12.96 8.03
C VAL A 147 6.52 14.02 8.11
N SER A 148 6.36 15.09 7.34
CA SER A 148 7.07 16.33 7.60
C SER A 148 6.46 16.88 8.88
N ALA A 149 7.14 16.68 10.01
CA ALA A 149 6.86 17.45 11.22
C ALA A 149 6.99 18.94 10.84
N GLN A 150 5.87 19.61 10.58
CA GLN A 150 5.82 21.06 10.63
C GLN A 150 5.96 21.41 12.11
N SER A 151 7.19 21.79 12.47
CA SER A 151 7.50 22.42 13.74
C SER A 151 6.55 23.59 13.94
N SER A 152 5.81 23.52 15.05
CA SER A 152 5.14 24.64 15.68
C SER A 152 6.08 25.86 15.73
N SER A 153 5.62 26.98 15.19
CA SER A 153 6.07 28.30 15.61
C SER A 153 4.86 29.23 15.52
N ALA A 154 4.01 29.15 16.54
CA ALA A 154 3.19 30.27 16.96
C ALA A 154 4.02 31.06 17.99
N MET A 155 4.49 32.22 17.58
CA MET A 155 4.76 33.40 18.40
C MET A 155 4.68 34.62 17.51
#